data_AF-A0A1W9RAT3-F1
#
_entry.id   AF-A0A1W9RAT3-F1
#
_cell.length_a   1.000
_cell.length_b   1.000
_cell.length_c   1.000
_cell.angle_alpha   90.00
_cell.angle_beta   90.00
_cell.angle_gamma   90.00
#
_symmetry.space_group_name_H-M   'P 1'
#
loop_
_entity.id
_entity.type
_entity.pdbx_description
1 polymer ?
#
loop_
_entity_poly.entity_id
_entity_poly.type
_entity_poly.pdbx_seq_one_letter_code
_entity_poly.pdbx_strand_id
1 'polypeptide(L)'
;MPSAFIFFIVDVDKQTITTVFANLISNAIKFTAENGKILIDATLTNGFVKIKISDNGMGISPNNLSKIFRIEECLSTLGTNKEKGTGLGLSLW
;
A
#
# COMPACT_ATOMS: atom_id res chain seq x y z
N MET A 1 0.68 17.90 -24.77
CA MET A 1 2.02 18.11 -24.19
C MET A 1 2.66 16.75 -24.00
N PRO A 2 3.95 16.53 -24.33
CA PRO A 2 4.57 15.24 -24.07
C PRO A 2 4.67 15.06 -22.55
N SER A 3 4.13 13.96 -22.05
CA SER A 3 4.30 13.54 -20.67
C SER A 3 5.79 13.27 -20.46
N ALA A 4 6.47 14.07 -19.63
CA ALA A 4 7.84 13.76 -19.25
C ALA A 4 7.81 12.51 -18.35
N PHE A 5 8.45 11.43 -18.79
CA PHE A 5 8.67 10.27 -17.94
C PHE A 5 9.77 10.62 -16.94
N ILE A 6 9.48 10.45 -15.65
CA ILE A 6 10.45 10.61 -14.58
C ILE A 6 10.95 9.21 -14.21
N PHE A 7 12.26 9.02 -14.24
CA PHE A 7 12.91 7.79 -13.81
C PHE A 7 13.69 8.04 -12.53
N PHE A 8 13.57 7.12 -11.58
CA PHE A 8 14.40 7.08 -10.38
C PHE A 8 15.26 5.81 -10.42
N ILE A 9 16.55 5.96 -10.14
CA ILE A 9 17.47 4.83 -9.99
C ILE A 9 17.81 4.76 -8.51
N VAL A 10 17.53 3.62 -7.89
CA VAL A 10 17.72 3.38 -6.45
C VAL A 10 18.32 2.00 -6.22
N ASP A 11 19.25 1.91 -5.29
CA ASP A 11 19.79 0.63 -4.82
C ASP A 11 18.85 0.04 -3.76
N VAL A 12 18.27 -1.13 -4.06
CA VAL A 12 17.30 -1.81 -3.20
C VAL A 12 17.43 -3.33 -3.34
N ASP A 13 16.97 -4.06 -2.32
CA ASP A 13 16.69 -5.48 -2.48
C ASP A 13 15.41 -5.67 -3.30
N LYS A 14 15.55 -6.25 -4.50
CA LYS A 14 14.44 -6.39 -5.46
C LYS A 14 13.30 -7.24 -4.90
N GLN A 15 13.59 -8.28 -4.12
CA GLN A 15 12.57 -9.21 -3.64
C GLN A 15 11.74 -8.57 -2.53
N THR A 16 12.40 -7.90 -1.59
CA THR A 16 11.80 -7.13 -0.51
C THR A 16 10.89 -6.06 -1.08
N ILE A 17 11.39 -5.23 -2.00
CA ILE A 17 10.59 -4.11 -2.52
C ILE A 17 9.39 -4.58 -3.35
N THR A 18 9.54 -5.70 -4.08
CA THR A 18 8.44 -6.32 -4.83
C THR A 18 7.35 -6.78 -3.87
N THR A 19 7.72 -7.40 -2.75
CA THR A 19 6.79 -7.85 -1.71
C THR A 19 6.06 -6.67 -1.07
N VAL A 20 6.79 -5.60 -0.74
CA VAL A 20 6.22 -4.36 -0.19
C VAL A 20 5.17 -3.77 -1.12
N PHE A 21 5.52 -3.55 -2.38
CA PHE A 21 4.56 -3.00 -3.35
C PHE A 21 3.38 -3.93 -3.57
N ALA A 22 3.60 -5.23 -3.66
CA ALA A 22 2.53 -6.20 -3.85
C ALA A 22 1.50 -6.13 -2.72
N ASN A 23 1.89 -6.12 -1.43
CA ASN A 23 0.86 -6.07 -0.39
C ASN A 23 0.24 -4.67 -0.25
N LEU A 24 0.97 -3.58 -0.43
CA LEU A 24 0.39 -2.23 -0.37
C LEU A 24 -0.63 -2.00 -1.49
N ILE A 25 -0.29 -2.36 -2.74
CA ILE A 25 -1.19 -2.23 -3.88
C ILE A 25 -2.37 -3.20 -3.75
N SER A 26 -2.12 -4.43 -3.33
CA SER A 26 -3.19 -5.41 -3.08
C SER A 26 -4.17 -4.92 -2.01
N ASN A 27 -3.68 -4.36 -0.91
CA ASN A 27 -4.53 -3.75 0.11
C ASN A 27 -5.34 -2.59 -0.45
N ALA A 28 -4.73 -1.69 -1.23
CA ALA A 28 -5.45 -0.60 -1.87
C ALA A 28 -6.58 -1.13 -2.77
N ILE A 29 -6.32 -2.14 -3.61
CA ILE A 29 -7.35 -2.78 -4.45
C ILE A 29 -8.45 -3.41 -3.60
N LYS A 30 -8.07 -4.19 -2.59
CA LYS A 30 -8.98 -4.91 -1.70
C LYS A 30 -9.94 -3.99 -0.95
N PHE A 31 -9.48 -2.84 -0.50
CA PHE A 31 -10.26 -1.92 0.35
C PHE A 31 -10.87 -0.74 -0.42
N THR A 32 -10.68 -0.69 -1.74
CA THR A 32 -11.33 0.27 -2.65
C THR A 32 -12.58 -0.36 -3.27
N ALA A 33 -13.64 0.44 -3.43
CA ALA A 33 -14.84 -0.01 -4.13
C ALA A 33 -14.63 -0.06 -5.65
N GLU A 34 -15.51 -0.78 -6.34
CA GLU A 34 -15.56 -0.75 -7.81
C GLU A 34 -15.68 0.70 -8.30
N ASN A 35 -14.93 1.05 -9.36
CA ASN A 35 -14.80 2.41 -9.88
C ASN A 35 -14.15 3.42 -8.92
N GLY A 36 -13.59 2.97 -7.79
CA GLY A 36 -12.74 3.79 -6.93
C GLY A 36 -11.40 4.12 -7.59
N LYS A 37 -10.58 4.88 -6.87
CA LYS A 37 -9.32 5.43 -7.36
C LYS A 37 -8.18 5.02 -6.46
N ILE A 38 -7.14 4.49 -7.09
CA ILE A 38 -5.84 4.25 -6.48
C ILE A 38 -4.84 5.14 -7.21
N LEU A 39 -4.10 5.93 -6.43
CA LEU A 39 -3.06 6.82 -6.92
C LEU A 39 -1.71 6.33 -6.39
N ILE A 40 -0.73 6.26 -7.28
CA ILE A 40 0.66 5.94 -6.96
C ILE A 40 1.50 7.12 -7.39
N ASP A 41 2.08 7.81 -6.42
CA ASP A 41 2.94 8.96 -6.63
C ASP A 41 4.38 8.65 -6.19
N ALA A 42 5.34 9.28 -6.85
CA ALA A 42 6.74 9.19 -6.52
C ALA A 42 7.37 10.60 -6.49
N THR A 43 8.09 10.91 -5.43
CA THR A 43 8.74 12.22 -5.26
C THR A 43 10.16 12.04 -4.74
N LEU A 44 11.13 12.73 -5.32
CA LEU A 44 12.48 12.80 -4.78
C LEU A 44 12.51 13.87 -3.69
N THR A 45 12.92 13.52 -2.47
CA THR A 45 13.02 14.45 -1.34
C THR A 45 14.20 14.05 -0.47
N ASN A 46 15.10 15.00 -0.20
CA ASN A 46 16.29 14.79 0.66
C ASN A 46 17.16 13.58 0.26
N GLY A 47 17.30 13.31 -1.05
CA GLY A 47 18.08 12.17 -1.55
C GLY A 47 17.36 10.82 -1.48
N PHE A 48 16.11 10.78 -1.01
CA PHE A 48 15.29 9.57 -0.98
C PHE A 48 14.13 9.68 -1.96
N VAL A 49 13.73 8.54 -2.54
CA VAL A 49 12.51 8.43 -3.32
C VAL A 49 11.37 8.08 -2.38
N LYS A 50 10.45 9.02 -2.17
CA LYS A 50 9.23 8.80 -1.42
C LYS A 50 8.14 8.31 -2.38
N ILE A 51 7.75 7.05 -2.22
CA ILE A 51 6.61 6.46 -2.91
C ILE A 51 5.37 6.54 -2.01
N LYS A 52 4.26 7.00 -2.58
CA LYS A 52 2.97 7.09 -1.89
C LYS A 52 1.94 6.30 -2.67
N ILE A 53 1.31 5.33 -2.02
CA ILE A 53 0.15 4.61 -2.53
C ILE A 53 -1.05 5.12 -1.74
N SER A 54 -2.09 5.55 -2.43
CA SER A 54 -3.30 6.09 -1.79
C SER A 54 -4.53 5.61 -2.50
N ASP A 55 -5.53 5.24 -1.73
CA ASP A 55 -6.84 4.88 -2.21
C ASP A 55 -7.92 5.78 -1.60
N ASN A 56 -9.09 5.80 -2.23
CA ASN A 56 -10.30 6.39 -1.68
C ASN A 56 -11.27 5.33 -1.14
N GLY A 57 -10.72 4.23 -0.63
CA GLY A 57 -11.48 3.12 -0.08
C GLY A 57 -12.13 3.45 1.26
N MET A 58 -12.56 2.39 1.95
CA MET A 58 -13.27 2.52 3.23
C MET A 58 -12.41 3.09 4.38
N GLY A 59 -11.10 3.19 4.17
CA GLY A 59 -10.15 3.66 5.17
C GLY A 59 -9.97 2.68 6.34
N ILE A 60 -9.26 3.15 7.36
CA ILE A 60 -8.97 2.40 8.58
C ILE A 60 -9.51 3.21 9.76
N SER A 61 -10.26 2.57 10.64
CA SER A 61 -10.75 3.25 11.84
C SER A 61 -9.59 3.69 12.74
N PRO A 62 -9.71 4.82 13.46
CA PRO A 62 -8.64 5.31 14.33
C PRO A 62 -8.14 4.27 15.35
N ASN A 63 -9.05 3.45 15.88
CA ASN A 63 -8.71 2.38 16.83
C ASN A 63 -7.90 1.24 16.21
N ASN A 64 -8.06 1.01 14.90
CA ASN A 64 -7.33 -0.04 14.19
C ASN A 64 -5.99 0.45 13.64
N LEU A 65 -5.85 1.76 13.38
CA LEU A 65 -4.65 2.34 12.77
C LEU A 65 -3.37 2.05 13.57
N SER A 66 -3.44 2.06 14.91
CA SER A 66 -2.29 1.76 15.78
C SER A 66 -1.89 0.27 15.80
N LYS A 67 -2.74 -0.60 15.22
CA LYS A 67 -2.62 -2.06 15.30
C LYS A 67 -2.15 -2.70 14.00
N ILE A 68 -2.25 -1.98 12.87
CA ILE A 68 -2.02 -2.57 11.53
C ILE A 68 -0.60 -3.09 11.27
N PHE A 69 0.39 -2.69 12.08
CA PHE A 69 1.78 -3.17 11.98
C PHE A 69 2.15 -4.20 13.07
N ARG A 70 1.20 -4.57 13.95
CA ARG A 70 1.47 -5.47 15.07
C ARG A 70 1.15 -6.91 14.65
N ILE A 71 2.17 -7.75 14.57
CA ILE A 71 2.06 -9.18 14.23
C ILE A 71 1.11 -9.91 15.19
N GLU A 72 1.15 -9.58 16.48
CA GLU A 72 0.34 -10.21 17.54
C GLU A 72 -1.14 -9.79 17.48
N GLU A 73 -1.45 -8.65 16.86
CA GLU A 73 -2.80 -8.12 16.69
C GLU A 73 -3.22 -8.18 15.22
N CYS A 74 -2.97 -9.32 14.58
CA CYS A 74 -3.23 -9.56 13.16
C CYS A 74 -4.71 -9.33 12.81
N LEU A 75 -5.06 -8.08 12.47
CA LEU A 75 -6.43 -7.67 12.16
C LEU A 75 -6.76 -8.05 10.71
N SER A 76 -7.50 -9.14 10.53
CA SER A 76 -8.14 -9.43 9.26
C SER A 76 -9.53 -8.80 9.22
N THR A 77 -9.69 -7.79 8.37
CA THR A 77 -11.00 -7.27 7.97
C THR A 77 -11.38 -7.81 6.59
N LEU A 78 -12.68 -7.88 6.36
CA LEU A 78 -13.23 -8.14 5.04
C LEU A 78 -12.87 -6.97 4.10
N GLY A 79 -12.48 -7.29 2.88
CA GLY A 79 -12.35 -6.29 1.81
C GLY A 79 -13.70 -5.76 1.36
N THR A 80 -13.68 -4.81 0.42
CA THR A 80 -14.89 -4.14 -0.07
C THR A 80 -15.88 -5.13 -0.70
N ASN A 81 -15.37 -6.21 -1.31
CA ASN A 81 -16.15 -7.29 -1.91
C ASN A 81 -16.24 -8.54 -1.01
N LYS A 82 -16.06 -8.37 0.30
CA LYS A 82 -16.13 -9.42 1.34
C LYS A 82 -15.06 -10.52 1.23
N GLU A 83 -13.97 -10.24 0.55
CA GLU A 83 -12.80 -11.11 0.49
C GLU A 83 -12.07 -11.13 1.85
N LYS A 84 -11.68 -12.33 2.28
CA LYS A 84 -10.97 -12.53 3.55
C LYS A 84 -9.47 -12.29 3.36
N GLY A 85 -8.87 -11.46 4.22
CA GLY A 85 -7.42 -11.26 4.25
C GLY A 85 -6.72 -12.23 5.20
N THR A 86 -5.40 -12.38 5.05
CA THR A 86 -4.57 -13.12 6.01
C THR A 86 -4.28 -12.32 7.28
N GLY A 87 -4.47 -10.99 7.25
CA GLY A 87 -4.05 -10.06 8.32
C GLY A 87 -2.53 -9.81 8.36
N LEU A 88 -1.74 -10.61 7.64
CA LEU A 88 -0.27 -10.60 7.72
C LEU A 88 0.37 -9.56 6.79
N GLY A 89 -0.36 -9.03 5.80
CA GLY A 89 0.22 -8.31 4.67
C GLY A 89 1.08 -7.09 5.02
N LEU A 90 0.77 -6.37 6.11
CA LEU A 90 1.51 -5.18 6.55
C LEU A 90 2.65 -5.49 7.55
N SER A 91 2.76 -6.75 7.99
CA SER A 91 3.69 -7.18 9.03
C SER A 91 4.79 -8.11 8.50
N LEU A 92 4.83 -8.36 7.19
CA LEU A 92 5.74 -9.30 6.52
C LEU A 92 6.97 -8.64 5.87
N TRP A 93 7.20 -7.35 6.12
CA TRP A 93 8.33 -6.59 5.59
C TRP A 93 9.04 -5.79 6.68
#